data_AF-A0A521EMC7-F1
#
_entry.id   AF-A0A521EMC7-F1
#
_cell.length_a   1.000
_cell.length_b   1.000
_cell.length_c   1.000
_cell.angle_alpha   90.00
_cell.angle_beta   90.00
_cell.angle_gamma   90.00
#
_symmetry.space_group_name_H-M   'P 1'
#
loop_
_entity.id
_entity.type
_entity.pdbx_description
1 polymer ?
#
loop_
_entity_poly.entity_id
_entity_poly.type
_entity_poly.pdbx_seq_one_letter_code
_entity_poly.pdbx_strand_id
1 'polypeptide(L)'
;MLLTLLVNSSTVNAQSNNEHEVFNFLVIHQTPETHAIYHETYSKEKIMSYLETDFTLDQVTFVLEPSEKLERNFSSSTFKHILSGLDAYKTMTVSDSTAFNNSIVTESEIPDFIKNGEPPPFERDSSFTNVQFFSTPLINEGKAITLSHSYSDEIPGVIIHFMVKTNNEWEYLGEGIILEKSLRK
;
A
#
# COMPACT_ATOMS: atom_id res chain seq x y z
N MET A 1 -39.36 -9.09 19.69
CA MET A 1 -38.52 -7.88 19.75
C MET A 1 -37.32 -8.16 18.86
N LEU A 2 -37.31 -7.63 17.64
CA LEU A 2 -36.21 -7.84 16.67
C LEU A 2 -35.32 -6.59 16.73
N LEU A 3 -34.13 -6.71 17.33
CA LEU A 3 -33.12 -5.65 17.30
C LEU A 3 -32.30 -5.89 16.01
N THR A 4 -32.74 -5.31 14.90
CA THR A 4 -31.94 -5.32 13.66
C THR A 4 -30.78 -4.35 13.86
N LEU A 5 -29.55 -4.88 13.81
CA LEU A 5 -28.31 -4.10 13.85
C LEU A 5 -28.29 -3.05 12.73
N LEU A 6 -28.59 -1.80 13.08
CA LEU A 6 -28.19 -0.61 12.32
C LEU A 6 -26.73 -0.31 12.64
N VAL A 7 -25.85 -1.23 12.28
CA VAL A 7 -24.40 -1.01 12.35
C VAL A 7 -23.93 -0.75 10.93
N ASN A 8 -23.41 0.46 10.73
CA ASN A 8 -22.25 0.74 9.87
C ASN A 8 -22.40 1.07 8.37
N SER A 9 -23.51 1.63 7.89
CA SER A 9 -23.44 2.26 6.53
C SER A 9 -22.53 3.50 6.53
N SER A 10 -22.57 4.31 7.60
CA SER A 10 -21.81 5.56 7.70
C SER A 10 -20.33 5.36 7.98
N THR A 11 -19.97 4.36 8.79
CA THR A 11 -18.57 4.03 9.12
C THR A 11 -17.88 3.26 8.01
N VAL A 12 -18.59 2.38 7.28
CA VAL A 12 -18.05 1.72 6.08
C VAL A 12 -17.75 2.76 5.00
N ASN A 13 -18.66 3.73 4.80
CA ASN A 13 -18.41 4.83 3.86
C ASN A 13 -17.25 5.74 4.32
N ALA A 14 -17.15 6.05 5.62
CA ALA A 14 -16.06 6.87 6.14
C ALA A 14 -14.69 6.16 6.07
N GLN A 15 -14.66 4.85 6.29
CA GLN A 15 -13.44 4.05 6.15
C GLN A 15 -12.99 3.98 4.68
N SER A 16 -13.91 3.66 3.77
CA SER A 16 -13.63 3.66 2.33
C SER A 16 -13.14 5.03 1.82
N ASN A 17 -13.70 6.13 2.31
CA ASN A 17 -13.22 7.47 1.97
C ASN A 17 -11.78 7.72 2.45
N ASN A 18 -11.43 7.30 3.67
CA ASN A 18 -10.06 7.44 4.16
C ASN A 18 -9.08 6.56 3.37
N GLU A 19 -9.48 5.35 2.96
CA GLU A 19 -8.68 4.46 2.11
C GLU A 19 -8.35 5.13 0.77
N HIS A 20 -9.35 5.76 0.12
CA HIS A 20 -9.13 6.54 -1.09
C HIS A 20 -8.27 7.79 -0.87
N GLU A 21 -8.46 8.51 0.23
CA GLU A 21 -7.61 9.67 0.57
C GLU A 21 -6.15 9.28 0.73
N VAL A 22 -5.86 8.19 1.48
CA VAL A 22 -4.50 7.70 1.68
C VAL A 22 -3.88 7.23 0.37
N PHE A 23 -4.65 6.49 -0.43
CA PHE A 23 -4.20 6.01 -1.73
C PHE A 23 -3.83 7.17 -2.66
N ASN A 24 -4.72 8.15 -2.81
CA ASN A 24 -4.48 9.33 -3.64
C ASN A 24 -3.26 10.11 -3.15
N PHE A 25 -3.13 10.28 -1.83
CA PHE A 25 -1.97 10.93 -1.22
C PHE A 25 -0.68 10.21 -1.61
N LEU A 26 -0.65 8.87 -1.47
CA LEU A 26 0.53 8.06 -1.77
C LEU A 26 0.93 8.15 -3.24
N VAL A 27 -0.04 7.98 -4.15
CA VAL A 27 0.19 8.09 -5.60
C VAL A 27 0.76 9.46 -5.95
N ILE A 28 0.16 10.55 -5.47
CA ILE A 28 0.64 11.92 -5.76
C ILE A 28 2.09 12.14 -5.27
N HIS A 29 2.45 11.59 -4.11
CA HIS A 29 3.74 11.88 -3.47
C HIS A 29 4.88 10.94 -3.85
N GLN A 30 4.58 9.73 -4.36
CA GLN A 30 5.60 8.70 -4.56
C GLN A 30 5.79 8.22 -5.99
N THR A 31 4.83 8.44 -6.90
CA THR A 31 5.04 8.04 -8.30
C THR A 31 5.70 9.17 -9.08
N PRO A 32 6.91 8.99 -9.62
CA PRO A 32 7.43 9.89 -10.65
C PRO A 32 6.42 10.02 -11.79
N GLU A 33 6.36 11.18 -12.44
CA GLU A 33 5.33 11.61 -13.41
C GLU A 33 5.12 10.71 -14.65
N THR A 34 5.66 9.49 -14.71
CA THR A 34 5.69 8.64 -15.91
C THR A 34 5.53 7.13 -15.66
N HIS A 35 4.91 6.69 -14.56
CA HIS A 35 4.68 5.25 -14.32
C HIS A 35 3.22 4.83 -14.55
N ALA A 36 3.03 3.63 -15.10
CA ALA A 36 1.71 3.01 -15.07
C ALA A 36 1.48 2.38 -13.69
N ILE A 37 0.26 2.49 -13.18
CA ILE A 37 -0.14 1.85 -11.93
C ILE A 37 -0.98 0.65 -12.32
N TYR A 38 -0.49 -0.57 -12.04
CA TYR A 38 -1.37 -1.72 -12.11
C TYR A 38 -2.09 -1.84 -10.77
N HIS A 39 -3.37 -1.57 -10.82
CA HIS A 39 -4.18 -1.54 -9.63
C HIS A 39 -4.84 -2.90 -9.40
N GLU A 40 -4.05 -3.88 -8.98
CA GLU A 40 -4.55 -5.00 -8.19
C GLU A 40 -4.11 -4.79 -6.75
N THR A 41 -5.08 -4.47 -5.89
CA THR A 41 -4.79 -4.42 -4.47
C THR A 41 -4.50 -5.81 -3.96
N TYR A 42 -3.39 -5.96 -3.24
CA TYR A 42 -3.02 -7.24 -2.67
C TYR A 42 -4.21 -7.89 -1.96
N SER A 43 -4.40 -9.18 -2.22
CA SER A 43 -5.36 -9.97 -1.46
C SER A 43 -4.98 -9.96 0.02
N LYS A 44 -5.95 -10.24 0.89
CA LYS A 44 -5.68 -10.38 2.33
C LYS A 44 -4.58 -11.40 2.58
N GLU A 45 -4.61 -12.52 1.86
CA GLU A 45 -3.64 -13.61 1.97
C GLU A 45 -2.23 -13.13 1.63
N LYS A 46 -2.09 -12.35 0.55
CA LYS A 46 -0.80 -11.77 0.16
C LYS A 46 -0.29 -10.80 1.23
N ILE A 47 -1.14 -9.93 1.77
CA ILE A 47 -0.74 -9.00 2.86
C ILE A 47 -0.30 -9.76 4.10
N MET A 48 -1.05 -10.79 4.51
CA MET A 48 -0.73 -11.62 5.68
C MET A 48 0.55 -12.45 5.52
N SER A 49 1.01 -12.66 4.29
CA SER A 49 2.33 -13.25 4.02
C SER A 49 3.48 -12.31 4.42
N TYR A 50 3.23 -11.00 4.55
CA TYR A 50 4.21 -10.01 4.98
C TYR A 50 3.96 -9.50 6.41
N LEU A 51 2.69 -9.25 6.77
CA LEU A 51 2.27 -8.65 8.04
C LEU A 51 1.66 -9.70 8.98
N GLU A 52 2.47 -10.25 9.88
CA GLU A 52 2.00 -11.17 10.93
C GLU A 52 1.21 -10.43 12.01
N THR A 53 0.40 -11.15 12.80
CA THR A 53 -0.46 -10.56 13.84
C THR A 53 0.30 -9.79 14.93
N ASP A 54 1.58 -10.09 15.11
CA ASP A 54 2.50 -9.48 16.07
C ASP A 54 3.59 -8.64 15.40
N PHE A 55 3.37 -8.21 14.15
CA PHE A 55 4.29 -7.37 13.39
C PHE A 55 4.71 -6.09 14.14
N THR A 56 5.99 -5.74 14.03
CA THR A 56 6.59 -4.52 14.60
C THR A 56 7.56 -3.88 13.61
N LEU A 57 8.01 -2.65 13.91
CA LEU A 57 9.02 -1.95 13.10
C LEU A 57 10.33 -2.72 12.99
N ASP A 58 10.68 -3.57 13.95
CA ASP A 58 11.91 -4.37 13.91
C ASP A 58 11.93 -5.38 12.74
N GLN A 59 10.76 -5.68 12.16
CA GLN A 59 10.63 -6.55 10.99
C GLN A 59 10.79 -5.78 9.66
N VAL A 60 11.01 -4.47 9.73
CA VAL A 60 11.16 -3.58 8.57
C VAL A 60 12.63 -3.22 8.42
N THR A 61 13.15 -3.45 7.22
CA THR A 61 14.50 -3.00 6.84
C THR A 61 14.41 -1.59 6.29
N PHE A 62 14.94 -0.62 7.03
CA PHE A 62 14.99 0.77 6.60
C PHE A 62 16.32 1.10 5.92
N VAL A 63 16.27 1.92 4.86
CA VAL A 63 17.48 2.44 4.19
C VAL A 63 18.19 3.48 5.06
N LEU A 64 17.42 4.27 5.81
CA LEU A 64 17.89 5.27 6.77
C LEU A 64 17.29 4.96 8.14
N GLU A 65 17.90 5.46 9.22
CA GLU A 65 17.32 5.30 10.55
C GLU A 65 15.88 5.87 10.60
N PRO A 66 14.92 5.12 11.18
CA PRO A 66 13.55 5.59 11.28
C PRO A 66 13.49 6.85 12.14
N SER A 67 12.66 7.81 11.73
CA SER A 67 12.50 9.04 12.51
C SER A 67 11.82 8.77 13.86
N GLU A 68 12.14 9.56 14.89
CA GLU A 68 11.46 9.49 16.19
C GLU A 68 9.93 9.62 16.05
N LYS A 69 9.48 10.37 15.04
CA LYS A 69 8.05 10.54 14.75
C LYS A 69 7.43 9.25 14.22
N LEU A 70 8.12 8.50 13.37
CA LEU A 70 7.67 7.20 12.88
C LEU A 70 7.59 6.22 14.05
N GLU A 71 8.67 6.08 14.83
CA GLU A 71 8.74 5.16 15.97
C GLU A 71 7.65 5.43 17.02
N ARG A 72 7.43 6.70 17.35
CA ARG A 72 6.38 7.11 18.32
C ARG A 72 4.98 6.78 17.84
N ASN A 73 4.71 6.87 16.54
CA ASN A 73 3.37 6.64 15.99
C ASN A 73 3.08 5.16 15.74
N PHE A 74 4.08 4.37 15.36
CA PHE A 74 3.94 2.98 14.95
C PHE A 74 4.56 2.01 15.96
N SER A 75 4.08 2.06 17.21
CA SER A 75 4.42 1.07 18.23
C SER A 75 3.73 -0.29 17.99
N SER A 76 4.15 -1.34 18.71
CA SER A 76 3.51 -2.66 18.62
C SER A 76 2.01 -2.64 18.91
N SER A 77 1.53 -1.77 19.80
CA SER A 77 0.09 -1.64 20.05
C SER A 77 -0.62 -1.01 18.86
N THR A 78 -0.03 0.01 18.23
CA THR A 78 -0.55 0.61 17.00
C THR A 78 -0.71 -0.45 15.91
N PHE A 79 0.30 -1.29 15.68
CA PHE A 79 0.20 -2.35 14.68
C PHE A 79 -0.91 -3.34 14.98
N LYS A 80 -1.07 -3.79 16.23
CA LYS A 80 -2.19 -4.68 16.60
C LYS A 80 -3.55 -4.08 16.23
N HIS A 81 -3.74 -2.78 16.44
CA HIS A 81 -4.97 -2.10 16.05
C HIS A 81 -5.13 -1.96 14.53
N ILE A 82 -4.09 -1.57 13.82
CA ILE A 82 -4.11 -1.49 12.35
C ILE A 82 -4.40 -2.87 11.73
N LEU A 83 -3.70 -3.90 12.20
CA LEU A 83 -3.81 -5.27 11.67
C LEU A 83 -5.11 -5.96 12.05
N SER A 84 -5.78 -5.54 13.13
CA SER A 84 -7.15 -6.00 13.40
C SER A 84 -8.13 -5.64 12.27
N GLY A 85 -7.81 -4.62 11.47
CA GLY A 85 -8.56 -4.27 10.26
C GLY A 85 -8.50 -5.33 9.15
N LEU A 86 -7.55 -6.28 9.22
CA LEU A 86 -7.43 -7.36 8.23
C LEU A 86 -8.65 -8.28 8.20
N ASP A 87 -9.40 -8.41 9.29
CA ASP A 87 -10.61 -9.23 9.33
C ASP A 87 -11.75 -8.65 8.49
N ALA A 88 -11.76 -7.33 8.30
CA ALA A 88 -12.70 -6.63 7.44
C ALA A 88 -12.09 -6.21 6.10
N TYR A 89 -10.86 -6.66 5.79
CA TYR A 89 -10.13 -6.24 4.61
C TYR A 89 -10.93 -6.52 3.33
N LYS A 90 -11.05 -5.50 2.51
CA LYS A 90 -11.61 -5.58 1.17
C LYS A 90 -10.69 -4.83 0.23
N THR A 91 -10.50 -5.40 -0.94
CA THR A 91 -9.81 -4.73 -2.04
C THR A 91 -10.60 -3.49 -2.44
N MET A 92 -10.00 -2.32 -2.26
CA MET A 92 -10.49 -1.06 -2.84
C MET A 92 -10.50 -1.20 -4.37
N THR A 93 -11.48 -0.57 -5.01
CA THR A 93 -11.52 -0.41 -6.47
C THR A 93 -11.05 1.01 -6.79
N VAL A 94 -10.00 1.15 -7.59
CA VAL A 94 -9.49 2.46 -8.02
C VAL A 94 -9.93 2.71 -9.46
N SER A 95 -10.24 3.97 -9.75
CA SER A 95 -10.61 4.47 -11.07
C SER A 95 -9.61 5.50 -11.55
N ASP A 96 -9.61 5.84 -12.83
CA ASP A 96 -8.67 6.82 -13.40
C ASP A 96 -8.72 8.17 -12.68
N SER A 97 -9.87 8.54 -12.11
CA SER A 97 -10.04 9.74 -11.29
C SER A 97 -9.21 9.77 -10.00
N THR A 98 -8.70 8.62 -9.55
CA THR A 98 -7.87 8.45 -8.34
C THR A 98 -6.39 8.21 -8.65
N ALA A 99 -6.01 8.03 -9.92
CA ALA A 99 -4.63 7.70 -10.31
C ALA A 99 -3.75 8.92 -10.66
N PHE A 100 -4.26 10.16 -10.56
CA PHE A 100 -3.55 11.45 -10.71
C PHE A 100 -2.34 11.43 -11.68
N ASN A 101 -2.59 11.70 -12.97
CA ASN A 101 -1.60 11.67 -14.06
C ASN A 101 -0.95 10.30 -14.38
N ASN A 102 -1.23 9.25 -13.59
CA ASN A 102 -0.85 7.88 -13.95
C ASN A 102 -1.98 7.20 -14.75
N SER A 103 -1.62 6.17 -15.51
CA SER A 103 -2.58 5.29 -16.18
C SER A 103 -2.83 4.04 -15.33
N ILE A 104 -4.10 3.71 -15.07
CA ILE A 104 -4.46 2.42 -14.49
C ILE A 104 -4.47 1.39 -15.60
N VAL A 105 -3.78 0.27 -15.38
CA VAL A 105 -3.78 -0.86 -16.31
C VAL A 105 -4.31 -2.12 -15.65
N THR A 106 -4.73 -3.07 -16.47
CA THR A 106 -5.09 -4.45 -16.11
C THR A 106 -3.95 -5.41 -16.39
N GLU A 107 -4.02 -6.65 -15.90
CA GLU A 107 -2.90 -7.60 -15.97
C GLU A 107 -2.57 -7.97 -17.43
N SER A 108 -3.63 -8.04 -18.25
CA SER A 108 -3.55 -8.27 -19.69
C SER A 108 -2.89 -7.13 -20.46
N GLU A 109 -2.85 -5.93 -19.90
CA GLU A 109 -2.24 -4.75 -20.52
C GLU A 109 -0.76 -4.60 -20.14
N ILE A 110 -0.29 -5.31 -19.10
CA ILE A 110 1.12 -5.30 -18.70
C ILE A 110 1.93 -6.13 -19.71
N PRO A 111 2.93 -5.55 -20.39
CA PRO A 111 3.81 -6.27 -21.29
C PRO A 111 4.63 -7.35 -20.60
N ASP A 112 4.90 -8.46 -21.30
CA ASP A 112 5.67 -9.58 -20.76
C ASP A 112 7.09 -9.20 -20.33
N PHE A 113 7.74 -8.29 -21.03
CA PHE A 113 9.09 -7.85 -20.65
C PHE A 113 9.11 -7.16 -19.27
N ILE A 114 8.04 -6.45 -18.88
CA ILE A 114 7.91 -5.91 -17.52
C ILE A 114 7.71 -7.05 -16.52
N LYS A 115 6.79 -7.98 -16.80
CA LYS A 115 6.51 -9.13 -15.91
C LYS A 115 7.75 -9.99 -15.66
N ASN A 116 8.60 -10.11 -16.67
CA ASN A 116 9.79 -10.95 -16.64
C ASN A 116 11.06 -10.20 -16.18
N GLY A 117 10.99 -8.89 -15.91
CA GLY A 117 12.17 -8.08 -15.59
C GLY A 117 13.17 -7.99 -16.75
N GLU A 118 12.70 -8.11 -17.99
CA GLU A 118 13.50 -8.05 -19.19
C GLU A 118 13.62 -6.61 -19.71
N PRO A 119 14.74 -6.25 -20.38
CA PRO A 119 14.84 -4.95 -21.04
C PRO A 119 13.74 -4.80 -22.11
N PRO A 120 13.21 -3.58 -22.33
CA PRO A 120 12.18 -3.37 -23.34
C PRO A 120 12.66 -3.81 -24.73
N PRO A 121 11.81 -4.46 -25.53
CA PRO A 121 12.19 -5.02 -26.83
C PRO A 121 12.54 -3.97 -27.90
N PHE A 122 12.24 -2.68 -27.65
CA PHE A 122 12.60 -1.57 -28.52
C PHE A 122 13.32 -0.48 -27.72
N GLU A 123 14.49 -0.03 -28.22
CA GLU A 123 15.16 1.15 -27.68
C GLU A 123 14.30 2.40 -27.97
N ARG A 124 13.72 2.98 -26.91
CA ARG A 124 13.00 4.27 -26.84
C ARG A 124 11.53 4.24 -27.28
N ASP A 125 10.71 4.92 -26.46
CA ASP A 125 9.28 5.25 -26.59
C ASP A 125 8.23 4.35 -25.93
N SER A 126 8.63 3.33 -25.15
CA SER A 126 7.71 2.80 -24.15
C SER A 126 7.66 3.75 -22.95
N SER A 127 6.61 4.57 -22.84
CA SER A 127 6.27 5.25 -21.57
C SER A 127 5.97 4.26 -20.43
N PHE A 128 5.86 2.99 -20.79
CA PHE A 128 5.63 1.87 -19.89
C PHE A 128 6.98 1.26 -19.47
N THR A 129 7.62 1.88 -18.49
CA THR A 129 8.94 1.46 -17.95
C THR A 129 8.82 0.67 -16.65
N ASN A 130 7.72 0.86 -15.92
CA ASN A 130 7.46 0.19 -14.67
C ASN A 130 5.95 0.08 -14.43
N VAL A 131 5.59 -0.88 -13.59
CA VAL A 131 4.27 -1.09 -13.05
C VAL A 131 4.38 -1.16 -11.54
N GLN A 132 3.67 -0.27 -10.85
CA GLN A 132 3.54 -0.31 -9.39
C GLN A 132 2.25 -0.98 -8.94
N PHE A 133 2.37 -1.74 -7.86
CA PHE A 133 1.30 -2.44 -7.16
C PHE A 133 1.13 -1.81 -5.79
N PHE A 134 -0.11 -1.66 -5.32
CA PHE A 134 -0.40 -1.11 -4.00
C PHE A 134 -1.45 -1.96 -3.30
N SER A 135 -1.33 -2.21 -2.00
CA SER A 135 -2.42 -2.78 -1.21
C SER A 135 -3.53 -1.75 -0.95
N THR A 136 -4.71 -2.20 -0.53
CA THR A 136 -5.65 -1.28 0.11
C THR A 136 -5.00 -0.77 1.40
N PRO A 137 -5.02 0.54 1.69
CA PRO A 137 -4.48 1.06 2.93
C PRO A 137 -5.17 0.45 4.14
N LEU A 138 -4.39 -0.01 5.12
CA LEU A 138 -4.90 -0.43 6.42
C LEU A 138 -4.89 0.78 7.35
N ILE A 139 -6.07 1.18 7.82
CA ILE A 139 -6.25 2.45 8.54
C ILE A 139 -6.83 2.20 9.93
N ASN A 140 -6.23 2.84 10.94
CA ASN A 140 -6.77 2.88 12.28
C ASN A 140 -6.39 4.20 12.98
N GLU A 141 -7.36 4.89 13.58
CA GLU A 141 -7.15 6.09 14.41
C GLU A 141 -6.20 7.14 13.77
N GLY A 142 -6.44 7.47 12.50
CA GLY A 142 -5.64 8.43 11.76
C GLY A 142 -4.22 7.97 11.45
N LYS A 143 -3.93 6.67 11.51
CA LYS A 143 -2.67 6.08 11.06
C LYS A 143 -2.96 5.10 9.95
N ALA A 144 -2.10 5.07 8.95
CA ALA A 144 -2.26 4.20 7.80
C ALA A 144 -0.95 3.51 7.45
N ILE A 145 -1.06 2.26 7.02
CA ILE A 145 0.00 1.56 6.30
C ILE A 145 -0.50 1.11 4.93
N THR A 146 0.37 1.20 3.93
CA THR A 146 0.11 0.68 2.59
C THR A 146 1.32 -0.14 2.17
N LEU A 147 1.11 -1.29 1.55
CA LEU A 147 2.19 -2.07 0.96
C LEU A 147 2.29 -1.75 -0.53
N SER A 148 3.50 -1.67 -1.07
CA SER A 148 3.71 -1.59 -2.51
C SER A 148 4.82 -2.51 -3.00
N HIS A 149 4.83 -2.74 -4.30
CA HIS A 149 5.90 -3.42 -5.01
C HIS A 149 5.90 -2.96 -6.46
N SER A 150 6.92 -3.36 -7.20
CA SER A 150 7.07 -3.04 -8.61
C SER A 150 7.68 -4.23 -9.34
N TYR A 151 7.25 -4.44 -10.58
CA TYR A 151 7.84 -5.49 -11.44
C TYR A 151 9.30 -5.21 -11.84
N SER A 152 9.75 -3.94 -11.86
CA SER A 152 11.12 -3.60 -12.24
C SER A 152 12.10 -3.64 -11.06
N ASP A 153 11.59 -3.74 -9.84
CA ASP A 153 12.40 -3.60 -8.65
C ASP A 153 12.91 -4.98 -8.23
N GLU A 154 14.24 -5.19 -8.27
CA GLU A 154 14.90 -6.36 -7.70
C GLU A 154 14.88 -6.36 -6.16
N ILE A 155 13.76 -5.98 -5.56
CA ILE A 155 13.58 -5.92 -4.12
C ILE A 155 13.04 -7.29 -3.64
N PRO A 156 13.73 -7.99 -2.73
CA PRO A 156 13.32 -9.30 -2.22
C PRO A 156 12.17 -9.22 -1.20
N GLY A 157 11.13 -8.43 -1.50
CA GLY A 157 10.03 -8.15 -0.58
C GLY A 157 9.09 -7.04 -1.07
N VAL A 158 8.32 -6.48 -0.14
CA VAL A 158 7.40 -5.37 -0.40
C VAL A 158 7.83 -4.14 0.39
N ILE A 159 7.57 -2.96 -0.17
CA ILE A 159 7.76 -1.70 0.53
C ILE A 159 6.53 -1.48 1.41
N ILE A 160 6.73 -1.11 2.67
CA ILE A 160 5.68 -0.63 3.57
C ILE A 160 5.81 0.87 3.73
N HIS A 161 4.69 1.57 3.54
CA HIS A 161 4.55 3.02 3.66
C HIS A 161 3.86 3.37 4.96
N PHE A 162 4.38 4.36 5.69
CA PHE A 162 3.84 4.79 6.98
C PHE A 162 3.28 6.21 6.88
N MET A 163 1.99 6.37 7.19
CA MET A 163 1.31 7.67 7.11
C MET A 163 0.51 7.96 8.39
N VAL A 164 0.42 9.24 8.74
CA VAL A 164 -0.39 9.72 9.87
C VAL A 164 -1.24 10.91 9.43
N LYS A 165 -2.43 11.04 9.99
CA LYS A 165 -3.33 12.18 9.77
C LYS A 165 -3.08 13.21 10.87
N THR A 166 -2.51 14.35 10.51
CA THR A 166 -2.26 15.49 11.39
C THR A 166 -3.10 16.67 10.92
N ASN A 167 -3.88 17.30 11.79
CA ASN A 167 -4.75 18.44 11.42
C ASN A 167 -5.67 18.17 10.22
N ASN A 168 -6.22 16.95 10.12
CA ASN A 168 -7.04 16.45 9.01
C ASN A 168 -6.31 16.25 7.66
N GLU A 169 -4.99 16.39 7.62
CA GLU A 169 -4.17 16.15 6.43
C GLU A 169 -3.29 14.92 6.62
N TRP A 170 -3.15 14.10 5.58
CA TRP A 170 -2.24 12.96 5.59
C TRP A 170 -0.79 13.43 5.44
N GLU A 171 0.08 12.86 6.25
CA GLU A 171 1.51 13.12 6.28
C GLU A 171 2.26 11.80 6.14
N TYR A 172 3.26 11.79 5.27
CA TYR A 172 4.15 10.65 5.08
C TYR A 172 5.28 10.66 6.11
N LEU A 173 5.46 9.56 6.85
CA LEU A 173 6.48 9.44 7.89
C LEU A 173 7.72 8.67 7.44
N GLY A 174 7.62 7.89 6.36
CA GLY A 174 8.71 7.08 5.82
C GLY A 174 8.23 5.76 5.24
N GLU A 175 9.19 4.98 4.74
CA GLU A 175 9.00 3.64 4.21
C GLU A 175 10.16 2.72 4.62
N GLY A 176 9.92 1.42 4.47
CA GLY A 176 10.98 0.42 4.54
C GLY A 176 10.58 -0.87 3.84
N ILE A 177 11.47 -1.85 3.83
CA ILE A 177 11.27 -3.11 3.12
C ILE A 177 10.91 -4.20 4.11
N ILE A 178 9.84 -4.94 3.78
CA ILE A 178 9.47 -6.17 4.45
C ILE A 178 9.85 -7.33 3.56
N LEU A 179 10.82 -8.12 4.01
CA LEU A 179 11.23 -9.33 3.30
C LEU A 179 10.12 -10.39 3.35
N GLU A 180 10.03 -11.18 2.28
CA GLU A 180 9.20 -12.38 2.28
C GLU A 180 9.58 -13.30 3.45
N LYS A 181 8.61 -13.98 4.06
CA LYS A 181 8.86 -14.88 5.20
C LYS A 181 9.90 -15.96 4.89
N SER A 182 9.93 -16.45 3.66
CA SER A 182 10.91 -17.42 3.15
C SER A 182 12.36 -16.93 3.23
N LEU A 183 12.56 -15.61 3.31
CA LEU A 183 13.86 -14.94 3.31
C LEU A 183 14.25 -14.35 4.68
N ARG A 184 13.38 -14.45 5.69
CA ARG A 184 13.68 -14.05 7.08
C ARG A 184 14.44 -15.18 7.76
N LYS A 185 15.66 -14.91 8.23
CA LYS A 185 16.50 -15.88 8.96
C LYS A 185 16.15 -15.93 10.44
#